data_AF-A0AA42WDG4-F1
#
_entry.id   AF-A0AA42WDG4-F1
#
_cell.length_a   1.000
_cell.length_b   1.000
_cell.length_c   1.000
_cell.angle_alpha   90.00
_cell.angle_beta   90.00
_cell.angle_gamma   90.00
#
_symmetry.space_group_name_H-M   'P 1'
#
loop_
_entity.id
_entity.type
_entity.pdbx_description
1 polymer ?
#
loop_
_entity_poly.entity_id
_entity_poly.type
_entity_poly.pdbx_seq_one_letter_code
_entity_poly.pdbx_strand_id
1 'polypeptide(L)'
;MRPYLVLGLLLLGTLVAVGYRFRHSKPDDTRRRIVSDLVAGGLMYAFIAPAIGGAALMLALSAVTRDPQNLVVAVLGLPWFYVFGIVPALLCGIVAGALKPVLPTWPALGMMTVAGGLYGFLFLAAFGSQDFRWADLLFPLSVGALPGIVGSLLCTYWFFGRPGRPRALATDATPEAADPPQ
;
A
#
# COMPACT_ATOMS: atom_id res chain seq x y z
N MET A 1 2.51 -16.40 -17.59
CA MET A 1 2.22 -16.99 -16.25
C MET A 1 0.70 -16.98 -16.06
N ARG A 2 0.04 -18.03 -15.52
CA ARG A 2 -1.43 -17.97 -15.35
C ARG A 2 -1.78 -16.87 -14.34
N PRO A 3 -2.66 -15.89 -14.66
CA PRO A 3 -2.89 -14.72 -13.81
C PRO A 3 -3.39 -15.09 -12.40
N TYR A 4 -4.11 -16.20 -12.28
CA TYR A 4 -4.58 -16.76 -11.01
C TYR A 4 -3.46 -17.18 -10.07
N LEU A 5 -2.31 -17.64 -10.58
CA LEU A 5 -1.16 -18.04 -9.74
C LEU A 5 -0.49 -16.81 -9.12
N VAL A 6 -0.36 -15.73 -9.88
CA VAL A 6 0.20 -14.48 -9.36
C VAL A 6 -0.76 -13.85 -8.36
N LEU A 7 -2.05 -13.82 -8.65
CA LEU A 7 -3.07 -13.39 -7.69
C LEU A 7 -3.01 -14.22 -6.39
N GLY A 8 -2.87 -15.55 -6.53
CA GLY A 8 -2.68 -16.47 -5.40
C GLY A 8 -1.41 -16.18 -4.60
N LEU A 9 -0.29 -15.85 -5.25
CA LEU A 9 0.96 -15.50 -4.58
C LEU A 9 0.85 -14.17 -3.82
N LEU A 10 0.22 -13.15 -4.43
CA LEU A 10 -0.04 -11.87 -3.78
C LEU A 10 -0.96 -12.05 -2.56
N LEU A 11 -2.02 -12.84 -2.72
CA LEU A 11 -2.92 -13.20 -1.62
C LEU A 11 -2.18 -13.95 -0.52
N LEU A 12 -1.35 -14.94 -0.86
CA LEU A 12 -0.55 -15.67 0.11
C LEU A 12 0.37 -14.71 0.88
N GLY A 13 1.04 -13.79 0.20
CA GLY A 13 1.87 -12.75 0.81
C GLY A 13 1.08 -11.87 1.79
N THR A 14 -0.14 -11.45 1.41
CA THR A 14 -1.02 -10.71 2.33
C THR A 14 -1.44 -11.53 3.54
N LEU A 15 -1.82 -12.79 3.36
CA LEU A 15 -2.25 -13.68 4.42
C LEU A 15 -1.11 -13.99 5.40
N VAL A 16 0.12 -14.16 4.91
CA VAL A 16 1.31 -14.34 5.75
C VAL A 16 1.55 -13.10 6.60
N ALA A 17 1.47 -11.89 6.03
CA ALA A 17 1.62 -10.66 6.80
C ALA A 17 0.52 -10.48 7.87
N VAL A 18 -0.72 -10.83 7.53
CA VAL A 18 -1.85 -10.80 8.47
C VAL A 18 -1.66 -11.84 9.57
N GLY A 19 -1.29 -13.07 9.23
CA GLY A 19 -1.01 -14.14 10.19
C GLY A 19 0.16 -13.82 11.11
N TYR A 20 1.20 -13.16 10.58
CA TYR A 20 2.32 -12.67 11.36
C TYR A 20 1.88 -11.65 12.42
N ARG A 21 0.98 -10.72 12.06
CA ARG A 21 0.38 -9.77 13.02
C ARG A 21 -0.42 -10.49 14.11
N PHE A 22 -1.23 -11.48 13.75
CA PHE A 22 -2.00 -12.25 14.75
C PHE A 22 -1.09 -13.02 15.72
N ARG A 23 0.09 -13.47 15.27
CA ARG A 23 1.08 -14.12 16.14
C ARG A 23 1.88 -13.16 17.01
N HIS A 24 2.14 -11.94 16.54
CA HIS A 24 2.88 -10.90 17.27
C HIS A 24 1.97 -9.78 17.81
N SER A 25 0.71 -10.12 18.11
CA SER A 25 -0.26 -9.16 18.64
C SER A 25 0.18 -8.68 20.02
N LYS A 26 0.14 -7.36 20.24
CA LYS A 26 0.48 -6.77 21.54
C LYS A 26 -0.64 -7.05 22.56
N PRO A 27 -0.36 -7.05 23.87
CA PRO A 27 -1.37 -7.34 24.90
C PRO A 27 -2.61 -6.41 24.85
N ASP A 28 -2.49 -5.20 24.30
CA ASP A 28 -3.61 -4.26 24.10
C ASP A 28 -4.35 -4.39 22.76
N ASP A 29 -3.99 -5.34 21.90
CA ASP A 29 -4.62 -5.49 20.58
C ASP A 29 -5.91 -6.31 20.65
N THR A 30 -7.06 -5.62 20.67
CA THR A 30 -8.35 -6.27 20.44
C THR A 30 -8.47 -6.70 18.97
N ARG A 31 -9.05 -7.88 18.71
CA ARG A 31 -9.33 -8.39 17.36
C ARG A 31 -10.06 -7.37 16.46
N ARG A 32 -10.96 -6.57 17.04
CA ARG A 32 -11.68 -5.48 16.37
C ARG A 32 -10.74 -4.35 15.90
N ARG A 33 -9.72 -4.02 16.68
CA ARG A 33 -8.71 -3.00 16.34
C ARG A 33 -7.78 -3.48 15.22
N ILE A 34 -7.39 -4.74 15.26
CA ILE A 34 -6.63 -5.39 14.18
C ILE A 34 -7.41 -5.29 12.86
N VAL A 35 -8.66 -5.78 12.83
CA VAL A 35 -9.50 -5.72 11.62
C VAL A 35 -9.72 -4.28 11.16
N SER A 36 -9.96 -3.35 12.09
CA SER A 36 -10.10 -1.92 11.76
C SER A 36 -8.84 -1.36 11.08
N ASP A 37 -7.64 -1.72 11.54
CA ASP A 37 -6.39 -1.25 10.93
C ASP A 37 -6.15 -1.88 9.54
N LEU A 38 -6.51 -3.17 9.34
CA LEU A 38 -6.45 -3.81 8.02
C LEU A 38 -7.40 -3.13 7.04
N VAL A 39 -8.65 -2.90 7.45
CA VAL A 39 -9.69 -2.29 6.62
C VAL A 39 -9.34 -0.83 6.32
N ALA A 40 -8.87 -0.07 7.30
CA ALA A 40 -8.44 1.31 7.10
C ALA A 40 -7.24 1.41 6.14
N GLY A 41 -6.23 0.54 6.30
CA GLY A 41 -5.07 0.49 5.40
C GLY A 41 -5.47 0.09 3.97
N GLY A 42 -6.30 -0.94 3.84
CA GLY A 42 -6.83 -1.40 2.56
C GLY A 42 -7.63 -0.31 1.84
N LEU A 43 -8.60 0.30 2.51
CA LEU A 43 -9.43 1.38 1.94
C LEU A 43 -8.58 2.59 1.55
N MET A 44 -7.68 3.03 2.43
CA MET A 44 -6.82 4.18 2.15
C MET A 44 -5.99 3.96 0.88
N TYR A 45 -5.32 2.81 0.76
CA TYR A 45 -4.52 2.53 -0.42
C TYR A 45 -5.39 2.31 -1.65
N ALA A 46 -6.50 1.59 -1.55
CA ALA A 46 -7.39 1.33 -2.68
C ALA A 46 -7.96 2.62 -3.28
N PHE A 47 -8.29 3.61 -2.45
CA PHE A 47 -8.82 4.90 -2.92
C PHE A 47 -7.73 5.87 -3.34
N ILE A 48 -6.57 5.92 -2.67
CA ILE A 48 -5.60 6.99 -2.90
C ILE A 48 -4.46 6.55 -3.83
N ALA A 49 -3.97 5.31 -3.67
CA ALA A 49 -2.76 4.88 -4.37
C ALA A 49 -2.93 4.79 -5.91
N PRO A 50 -4.04 4.28 -6.48
CA PRO A 50 -4.23 4.26 -7.93
C PRO A 50 -4.29 5.65 -8.56
N ALA A 51 -5.00 6.58 -7.91
CA ALA A 51 -5.12 7.96 -8.39
C ALA A 51 -3.78 8.69 -8.36
N ILE A 52 -3.05 8.60 -7.24
CA ILE A 52 -1.74 9.25 -7.09
C ILE A 52 -0.68 8.60 -7.97
N GLY A 53 -0.62 7.27 -8.00
CA GLY A 53 0.34 6.53 -8.83
C GLY A 53 0.13 6.83 -10.32
N GLY A 54 -1.12 6.77 -10.79
CA GLY A 54 -1.46 7.08 -12.18
C GLY A 54 -1.19 8.54 -12.56
N ALA A 55 -1.57 9.50 -11.69
CA ALA A 55 -1.29 10.91 -11.91
C ALA A 55 0.22 11.21 -11.94
N ALA A 56 0.99 10.63 -11.01
CA ALA A 56 2.44 10.82 -10.96
C ALA A 56 3.14 10.24 -12.21
N LEU A 57 2.70 9.07 -12.67
CA LEU A 57 3.20 8.48 -13.91
C LEU A 57 2.91 9.37 -15.12
N MET A 58 1.67 9.86 -15.25
CA MET A 58 1.29 10.71 -16.38
C MET A 58 1.95 12.09 -16.34
N LEU A 59 2.16 12.66 -15.15
CA LEU A 59 2.97 13.86 -14.96
C LEU A 59 4.41 13.65 -15.41
N ALA A 60 5.02 12.52 -15.02
CA ALA A 60 6.38 12.18 -15.46
C ALA A 60 6.45 11.98 -16.98
N LEU A 61 5.49 11.27 -17.57
CA LEU A 61 5.40 11.09 -19.01
C LEU A 61 5.22 12.41 -19.75
N SER A 62 4.34 13.29 -19.26
CA SER A 62 4.15 14.63 -19.83
C SER A 62 5.43 15.47 -19.75
N ALA A 63 6.18 15.39 -18.65
CA ALA A 63 7.46 16.08 -18.51
C ALA A 63 8.54 15.57 -19.49
N VAL A 64 8.59 14.25 -19.71
CA VAL A 64 9.57 13.62 -20.61
C VAL A 64 9.23 13.87 -22.08
N THR A 65 7.97 13.71 -22.45
CA THR A 65 7.49 13.84 -23.85
C THR A 65 7.19 15.29 -24.24
N ARG A 66 7.09 16.19 -23.26
CA ARG A 66 6.59 17.57 -23.40
C ARG A 66 5.21 17.65 -24.05
N ASP A 67 4.41 16.61 -23.91
CA ASP A 67 3.05 16.57 -24.43
C ASP A 67 2.02 16.78 -23.30
N PRO A 68 1.24 17.89 -23.33
CA PRO A 68 0.20 18.16 -22.35
C PRO A 68 -1.00 17.21 -22.48
N GLN A 69 -1.17 16.50 -23.61
CA GLN A 69 -2.24 15.54 -23.81
C GLN A 69 -2.19 14.40 -22.79
N ASN A 70 -0.99 14.06 -22.30
CA ASN A 70 -0.80 13.06 -21.24
C ASN A 70 -1.48 13.45 -19.91
N LEU A 71 -1.63 14.76 -19.63
CA LEU A 71 -2.36 15.23 -18.45
C LEU A 71 -3.88 15.02 -18.60
N VAL A 72 -4.39 15.19 -19.82
CA VAL A 72 -5.80 14.88 -20.13
C VAL A 72 -6.05 13.39 -20.00
N VAL A 73 -5.11 12.56 -20.47
CA VAL A 73 -5.14 11.10 -20.27
C VAL A 73 -5.05 10.71 -18.79
N ALA A 74 -4.38 11.50 -17.95
CA ALA A 74 -4.37 11.26 -16.50
C ALA A 74 -5.76 11.38 -15.87
N VAL A 75 -6.55 12.37 -16.31
CA VAL A 75 -7.89 12.64 -15.80
C VAL A 75 -8.91 11.66 -16.41
N LEU A 76 -8.87 11.46 -17.73
CA LEU A 76 -9.81 10.56 -18.43
C LEU A 76 -9.47 9.08 -18.21
N GLY A 77 -8.20 8.76 -18.02
CA GLY A 77 -7.70 7.41 -17.73
C GLY A 77 -7.81 7.01 -16.26
N LEU A 78 -8.26 7.93 -15.39
CA LEU A 78 -8.44 7.66 -13.96
C LEU A 78 -9.28 6.41 -13.68
N PRO A 79 -10.43 6.16 -14.34
CA PRO A 79 -11.19 4.92 -14.16
C PRO A 79 -10.35 3.68 -14.51
N TRP A 80 -9.50 3.78 -15.52
CA TRP A 80 -8.62 2.69 -15.95
C TRP A 80 -7.55 2.39 -14.90
N PHE A 81 -6.96 3.42 -14.30
CA PHE A 81 -6.01 3.24 -13.19
C PHE A 81 -6.66 2.54 -12.00
N TYR A 82 -7.94 2.79 -11.71
CA TYR A 82 -8.66 2.05 -10.68
C TYR A 82 -8.92 0.60 -11.09
N VAL A 83 -9.36 0.34 -12.33
CA VAL A 83 -9.63 -1.03 -12.80
C VAL A 83 -8.40 -1.92 -12.67
N PHE A 84 -7.21 -1.40 -13.01
CA PHE A 84 -5.96 -2.18 -12.94
C PHE A 84 -5.22 -2.05 -11.61
N GLY A 85 -5.39 -0.94 -10.89
CA GLY A 85 -4.61 -0.62 -9.70
C GLY A 85 -5.29 -0.93 -8.37
N ILE A 86 -6.62 -1.05 -8.32
CA ILE A 86 -7.33 -1.18 -7.04
C ILE A 86 -7.00 -2.47 -6.30
N VAL A 87 -6.87 -3.59 -7.02
CA VAL A 87 -6.55 -4.90 -6.43
C VAL A 87 -5.15 -4.93 -5.80
N PRO A 88 -4.06 -4.60 -6.53
CA PRO A 88 -2.73 -4.58 -5.92
C PRO A 88 -2.62 -3.51 -4.82
N ALA A 89 -3.30 -2.36 -4.96
CA ALA A 89 -3.32 -1.32 -3.94
C ALA A 89 -4.03 -1.78 -2.66
N LEU A 90 -5.20 -2.43 -2.77
CA LEU A 90 -5.94 -2.96 -1.64
C LEU A 90 -5.09 -3.99 -0.88
N LEU A 91 -4.49 -4.94 -1.60
CA LEU A 91 -3.65 -5.97 -1.00
C LEU A 91 -2.42 -5.38 -0.30
N CYS A 92 -1.73 -4.43 -0.94
CA CYS A 92 -0.62 -3.69 -0.33
C CYS A 92 -1.09 -2.91 0.92
N GLY A 93 -2.27 -2.30 0.87
CA GLY A 93 -2.86 -1.56 1.99
C GLY A 93 -3.25 -2.44 3.17
N ILE A 94 -3.73 -3.66 2.92
CA ILE A 94 -4.00 -4.66 3.96
C ILE A 94 -2.70 -5.05 4.67
N VAL A 95 -1.61 -5.24 3.91
CA VAL A 95 -0.27 -5.51 4.45
C VAL A 95 0.25 -4.32 5.26
N ALA A 96 0.08 -3.09 4.76
CA ALA A 96 0.41 -1.85 5.47
C ALA A 96 -0.36 -1.72 6.79
N GLY A 97 -1.67 -1.98 6.75
CA GLY A 97 -2.53 -2.06 7.92
C GLY A 97 -2.02 -3.09 8.91
N ALA A 98 -1.67 -4.30 8.43
CA ALA A 98 -1.21 -5.40 9.24
C ALA A 98 0.11 -5.11 9.97
N LEU A 99 1.05 -4.43 9.31
CA LEU A 99 2.39 -4.16 9.84
C LEU A 99 2.48 -2.85 10.64
N LYS A 100 1.41 -2.03 10.65
CA LYS A 100 1.32 -0.75 11.39
C LYS A 100 1.78 -0.78 12.85
N PRO A 101 1.42 -1.79 13.68
CA PRO A 101 1.81 -1.79 15.10
C PRO A 101 3.20 -2.41 15.35
N VAL A 102 3.80 -3.05 14.35
CA VAL A 102 5.01 -3.89 14.51
C VAL A 102 6.28 -3.21 13.98
N LEU A 103 6.18 -2.42 12.91
CA LEU A 103 7.37 -1.86 12.26
C LEU A 103 7.66 -0.39 12.66
N PRO A 104 8.95 -0.04 12.87
CA PRO A 104 9.37 1.36 12.96
C PRO A 104 9.12 2.08 11.63
N THR A 105 8.86 3.39 11.69
CA THR A 105 8.37 4.18 10.54
C THR A 105 9.29 4.16 9.33
N TRP A 106 10.62 4.14 9.51
CA TRP A 106 11.61 4.14 8.42
C TRP A 106 11.69 2.82 7.64
N PRO A 107 11.94 1.66 8.27
CA PRO A 107 11.95 0.38 7.56
C PRO A 107 10.56 0.00 7.03
N ALA A 108 9.47 0.41 7.72
CA ALA A 108 8.12 0.26 7.21
C ALA A 108 7.94 0.99 5.88
N LEU A 109 8.42 2.24 5.79
CA LEU A 109 8.36 3.03 4.56
C LEU A 109 9.08 2.32 3.40
N GLY A 110 10.31 1.86 3.64
CA GLY A 110 11.10 1.14 2.63
C GLY A 110 10.44 -0.17 2.19
N MET A 111 10.02 -1.01 3.15
CA MET A 111 9.38 -2.30 2.84
C MET A 111 8.06 -2.12 2.09
N MET A 112 7.23 -1.15 2.50
CA MET A 112 5.94 -0.92 1.83
C MET A 112 6.11 -0.30 0.44
N THR A 113 7.15 0.48 0.23
CA THR A 113 7.49 1.03 -1.09
C THR A 113 7.89 -0.09 -2.06
N VAL A 114 8.76 -1.00 -1.59
CA VAL A 114 9.14 -2.20 -2.36
C VAL A 114 7.92 -3.10 -2.58
N ALA A 115 7.07 -3.28 -1.56
CA ALA A 115 5.85 -4.07 -1.68
C ALA A 115 4.89 -3.46 -2.71
N GLY A 116 4.62 -2.15 -2.68
CA GLY A 116 3.74 -1.51 -3.66
C GLY A 116 4.25 -1.65 -5.10
N GLY A 117 5.57 -1.49 -5.30
CA GLY A 117 6.21 -1.75 -6.59
C GLY A 117 6.09 -3.20 -7.03
N LEU A 118 6.32 -4.16 -6.12
CA LEU A 118 6.26 -5.58 -6.42
C LEU A 118 4.82 -6.04 -6.70
N TYR A 119 3.84 -5.58 -5.92
CA TYR A 119 2.42 -5.90 -6.13
C TYR A 119 1.91 -5.32 -7.46
N GLY A 120 2.26 -4.07 -7.79
CA GLY A 120 1.92 -3.46 -9.08
C GLY A 120 2.61 -4.16 -10.26
N PHE A 121 3.90 -4.46 -10.14
CA PHE A 121 4.67 -5.18 -11.16
C PHE A 121 4.11 -6.58 -11.41
N LEU A 122 3.96 -7.38 -10.36
CA LEU A 122 3.48 -8.75 -10.48
C LEU A 122 2.06 -8.79 -11.04
N PHE A 123 1.18 -7.89 -10.59
CA PHE A 123 -0.18 -7.80 -11.12
C PHE A 123 -0.18 -7.51 -12.62
N LEU A 124 0.51 -6.46 -13.10
CA LEU A 124 0.56 -6.17 -14.53
C LEU A 124 1.31 -7.24 -15.34
N ALA A 125 2.40 -7.80 -14.81
CA ALA A 125 3.15 -8.86 -15.48
C ALA A 125 2.28 -10.10 -15.70
N ALA A 126 1.37 -10.39 -14.78
CA ALA A 126 0.43 -11.50 -14.89
C ALA A 126 -0.58 -11.35 -16.05
N PHE A 127 -0.92 -10.12 -16.43
CA PHE A 127 -1.80 -9.81 -17.56
C PHE A 127 -1.03 -9.57 -18.87
N GLY A 128 0.21 -9.10 -18.81
CA GLY A 128 1.00 -8.70 -19.98
C GLY A 128 1.91 -9.78 -20.57
N SER A 129 2.41 -10.75 -19.79
CA SER A 129 3.42 -11.70 -20.29
C SER A 129 2.83 -13.08 -20.63
N GLN A 130 2.48 -13.25 -21.91
CA GLN A 130 2.23 -14.57 -22.48
C GLN A 130 3.54 -15.27 -22.86
N ASP A 131 4.53 -14.55 -23.40
CA ASP A 131 5.75 -15.14 -23.99
C ASP A 131 7.08 -14.80 -23.27
N PHE A 132 7.04 -14.14 -22.11
CA PHE A 132 8.22 -13.88 -21.25
C PHE A 132 9.46 -13.33 -21.98
N ARG A 133 9.26 -12.45 -22.97
CA ARG A 133 10.39 -11.74 -23.59
C ARG A 133 10.83 -10.62 -22.65
N TRP A 134 12.15 -10.41 -22.51
CA TRP A 134 12.71 -9.33 -21.67
C TRP A 134 12.16 -7.93 -22.02
N ALA A 135 11.79 -7.71 -23.29
CA ALA A 135 11.17 -6.47 -23.74
C ALA A 135 9.76 -6.25 -23.16
N ASP A 136 9.01 -7.32 -22.92
CA ASP A 136 7.62 -7.26 -22.41
C ASP A 136 7.58 -6.94 -20.91
N LEU A 137 8.71 -7.01 -20.21
CA LEU A 137 8.85 -6.64 -18.80
C LEU A 137 8.96 -5.13 -18.60
N LEU A 138 9.30 -4.35 -19.63
CA LEU A 138 9.39 -2.89 -19.54
C LEU A 138 8.03 -2.25 -19.24
N PHE A 139 6.96 -2.82 -19.79
CA PHE A 139 5.59 -2.35 -19.57
C PHE A 139 5.13 -2.52 -18.10
N PRO A 140 5.15 -3.71 -17.48
CA PRO A 140 4.79 -3.88 -16.07
C PRO A 140 5.76 -3.17 -15.12
N LEU A 141 7.02 -2.97 -15.50
CA LEU A 141 7.97 -2.20 -14.69
C LEU A 141 7.61 -0.71 -14.66
N SER A 142 7.33 -0.12 -15.81
CA SER A 142 7.03 1.31 -15.93
C SER A 142 5.60 1.66 -15.50
N VAL A 143 4.62 0.84 -15.89
CA VAL A 143 3.18 1.10 -15.66
C VAL A 143 2.66 0.41 -14.39
N GLY A 144 3.39 -0.58 -13.86
CA GLY A 144 3.03 -1.27 -12.62
C GLY A 144 3.93 -0.90 -11.45
N ALA A 145 5.25 -1.11 -11.58
CA ALA A 145 6.18 -0.95 -10.47
C ALA A 145 6.37 0.52 -10.05
N LEU A 146 6.66 1.42 -10.99
CA LEU A 146 6.87 2.84 -10.68
C LEU A 146 5.66 3.52 -10.04
N PRO A 147 4.44 3.46 -10.61
CA PRO A 147 3.27 4.05 -9.96
C PRO A 147 2.92 3.33 -8.64
N GLY A 148 3.16 2.03 -8.54
CA GLY A 148 3.02 1.27 -7.30
C GLY A 148 3.96 1.75 -6.19
N ILE A 149 5.23 2.03 -6.52
CA ILE A 149 6.22 2.63 -5.61
C ILE A 149 5.75 4.00 -5.14
N VAL A 150 5.36 4.88 -6.06
CA VAL A 150 4.94 6.26 -5.70
C VAL A 150 3.68 6.25 -4.85
N GLY A 151 2.66 5.49 -5.26
CA GLY A 151 1.39 5.38 -4.55
C GLY A 151 1.58 4.78 -3.15
N SER A 152 2.36 3.70 -3.02
CA SER A 152 2.62 3.07 -1.72
C SER A 152 3.49 3.93 -0.82
N LEU A 153 4.53 4.60 -1.34
CA LEU A 153 5.38 5.50 -0.56
C LEU A 153 4.54 6.62 0.08
N LEU A 154 3.70 7.30 -0.72
CA LEU A 154 2.88 8.40 -0.25
C LEU A 154 1.80 7.94 0.72
N CYS A 155 1.13 6.82 0.41
CA CYS A 155 0.11 6.26 1.31
C CYS A 155 0.75 5.76 2.61
N THR A 156 1.94 5.15 2.58
CA THR A 156 2.64 4.69 3.80
C THR A 156 3.04 5.88 4.65
N TYR A 157 3.63 6.91 4.02
CA TYR A 157 4.02 8.14 4.69
C TYR A 157 2.82 8.79 5.40
N TRP A 158 1.66 8.85 4.72
CA TRP A 158 0.47 9.45 5.29
C TRP A 158 -0.18 8.57 6.37
N PHE A 159 -0.20 7.24 6.18
CA PHE A 159 -0.84 6.29 7.09
C PHE A 159 -0.06 6.00 8.37
N PHE A 160 1.27 5.95 8.29
CA PHE A 160 2.17 5.74 9.43
C PHE A 160 2.62 7.08 10.07
N GLY A 161 2.45 8.21 9.38
CA GLY A 161 2.84 9.53 9.85
C GLY A 161 4.33 9.83 9.68
N ARG A 162 4.76 11.02 10.14
CA ARG A 162 6.16 11.47 10.01
C ARG A 162 7.12 10.51 10.72
N PRO A 163 8.18 10.03 10.03
CA PRO A 163 9.16 9.16 10.64
C PRO A 163 9.86 9.87 11.80
N GLY A 164 9.91 9.21 12.97
CA GLY A 164 10.63 9.70 14.15
C GLY A 164 9.77 10.26 15.29
N ARG A 165 8.43 10.25 15.20
CA ARG A 165 7.58 10.40 16.40
C ARG A 165 7.21 9.01 16.91
N PRO A 166 7.75 8.56 18.07
CA PRO A 166 7.18 7.42 18.76
C PRO A 166 5.69 7.70 18.93
N ARG A 167 4.85 6.74 18.56
CA ARG A 167 3.45 6.75 18.97
C ARG A 167 3.49 6.91 20.49
N ALA A 168 3.01 8.05 20.99
CA ALA A 168 2.88 8.25 22.42
C ALA A 168 2.18 7.00 22.95
N LEU A 169 2.89 6.22 23.77
CA LEU A 169 2.25 5.30 24.69
C LEU A 169 1.13 6.11 25.31
N ALA A 170 -0.09 5.61 25.18
CA ALA A 170 -1.21 6.15 25.92
C ALA A 170 -0.90 5.94 27.41
N THR A 171 -0.13 6.88 27.95
CA THR A 171 -0.11 7.23 29.36
C THR A 171 -1.46 7.86 29.62
N ASP A 172 -2.43 7.00 29.90
CA ASP A 172 -3.60 7.24 30.74
C ASP A 172 -3.83 5.86 31.39
N ALA A 173 -2.96 5.37 32.28
CA ALA A 173 -2.78 5.92 33.62
C ALA A 173 -4.13 6.44 34.13
N THR A 174 -4.97 5.48 34.51
CA THR A 174 -6.06 5.58 35.47
C THR A 174 -5.88 6.79 36.39
N PRO A 175 -6.83 7.75 36.44
CA PRO A 175 -6.94 8.59 37.61
C PRO A 175 -7.44 7.67 38.73
N GLU A 176 -6.50 7.24 39.55
CA GLU A 176 -6.69 6.70 40.88
C GLU A 176 -7.73 7.54 41.64
N ALA A 177 -8.65 6.84 42.30
CA ALA A 177 -9.69 7.44 43.11
C ALA A 177 -9.09 8.39 44.16
N ALA A 178 -9.35 9.69 44.00
CA ALA A 178 -9.16 10.65 45.07
C ALA A 178 -10.41 10.62 45.97
N ASP A 179 -10.31 9.83 47.03
CA ASP A 179 -11.11 9.91 48.25
C ASP A 179 -11.04 11.36 48.79
N PRO A 180 -12.17 12.07 49.00
CA PRO A 180 -12.14 13.37 49.66
C PRO A 180 -11.94 13.19 51.18
N PRO A 181 -11.01 13.94 51.81
CA PRO A 181 -10.81 13.88 53.25
C PRO A 181 -11.97 14.54 54.01
N GLN A 182 -12.52 13.76 54.96
CA GLN A 182 -13.31 14.09 56.17
C GLN A 182 -14.47 15.08 56.06
#